data_AF-A0A1X1ZUG6-F1
#
_entry.id   AF-A0A1X1ZUG6-F1
#
_cell.length_a   1.000
_cell.length_b   1.000
_cell.length_c   1.000
_cell.angle_alpha   90.00
_cell.angle_beta   90.00
_cell.angle_gamma   90.00
#
_symmetry.space_group_name_H-M   'P 1'
#
loop_
_entity.id
_entity.type
_entity.pdbx_description
1 polymer ?
#
loop_
_entity_poly.entity_id
_entity_poly.type
_entity_poly.pdbx_seq_one_letter_code
_entity_poly.pdbx_strand_id
1 'polypeptide(L)'
;MDYCMASDGGAAAIWHGQPSLDLDGDGRLDAIGLDVDGDGMQDDALADFDGDGLADHAVLDVDNDGTPEAYFTDDGSGTWAVAVDRGGQLRWFGLDGVEHSGGPLVDFDGVGQADDRLLDTDGDGQADRVLCDGDSGVTGYVDTDGDGRWNVKLTDTNRDGLADGASSL
;
A
#
# COMPACT_ATOMS: atom_id res chain seq x y z
N MET A 1 -12.38 16.96 -1.95
CA MET A 1 -11.95 15.55 -2.09
C MET A 1 -13.02 14.70 -1.44
N ASP A 2 -13.20 13.50 -1.99
CA ASP A 2 -14.21 12.55 -1.55
C ASP A 2 -13.46 11.38 -0.91
N TYR A 3 -13.50 11.30 0.41
CA TYR A 3 -12.75 10.30 1.19
C TYR A 3 -13.65 9.10 1.47
N CYS A 4 -13.28 7.90 1.01
CA CYS A 4 -14.09 6.70 1.17
C CYS A 4 -13.49 5.80 2.26
N MET A 5 -14.17 5.67 3.40
CA MET A 5 -13.73 4.80 4.50
C MET A 5 -14.78 3.75 4.85
N ALA A 6 -14.39 2.51 5.13
CA ALA A 6 -15.29 1.53 5.70
C ALA A 6 -15.64 1.90 7.15
N SER A 7 -16.92 2.11 7.45
CA SER A 7 -17.38 2.19 8.84
C SER A 7 -17.40 0.81 9.48
N ASP A 8 -17.32 0.80 10.80
CA ASP A 8 -17.44 -0.31 11.75
C ASP A 8 -18.70 -1.21 11.56
N GLY A 9 -19.63 -0.81 10.68
CA GLY A 9 -20.74 -1.63 10.19
C GLY A 9 -20.48 -2.40 8.88
N GLY A 10 -19.27 -2.36 8.33
CA GLY A 10 -18.93 -2.94 7.01
C GLY A 10 -19.47 -2.14 5.82
N ALA A 11 -19.91 -0.90 6.04
CA ALA A 11 -20.42 -0.01 5.00
C ALA A 11 -19.42 1.12 4.74
N ALA A 12 -18.98 1.28 3.49
CA ALA A 12 -18.20 2.42 3.06
C ALA A 12 -19.00 3.72 3.23
N ALA A 13 -18.49 4.64 4.03
CA ALA A 13 -18.96 6.00 4.20
C ALA A 13 -18.08 6.93 3.36
N ILE A 14 -18.73 7.73 2.50
CA ILE A 14 -18.07 8.80 1.74
C ILE A 14 -18.14 10.07 2.59
N TRP A 15 -16.98 10.56 2.97
CA TRP A 15 -16.78 11.81 3.69
C TRP A 15 -16.34 12.90 2.73
N HIS A 16 -16.99 14.06 2.80
CA HIS A 16 -16.60 15.23 2.02
C HIS A 16 -15.83 16.20 2.93
N GLY A 17 -14.54 16.37 2.65
CA GLY A 17 -13.64 17.23 3.41
C GLY A 17 -12.84 18.16 2.52
N GLN A 18 -12.54 19.36 3.02
CA GLN A 18 -11.50 20.21 2.42
C GLN A 18 -10.17 19.87 3.09
N PRO A 19 -9.08 19.65 2.32
CA PRO A 19 -7.75 19.50 2.90
C PRO A 19 -7.42 20.67 3.82
N SER A 20 -6.84 20.35 4.97
CA SER A 20 -6.47 21.28 6.03
C SER A 20 -5.00 21.14 6.46
N LEU A 21 -4.33 20.07 6.03
CA LEU A 21 -2.95 19.73 6.32
C LEU A 21 -2.14 19.68 5.02
N ASP A 22 -0.84 19.95 5.15
CA ASP A 22 0.20 19.88 4.11
C ASP A 22 1.25 18.91 4.64
N LEU A 23 1.13 17.64 4.27
CA LEU A 23 1.96 16.55 4.81
C LEU A 23 3.21 16.32 3.95
N ASP A 24 3.16 16.58 2.65
CA ASP A 24 4.33 16.48 1.78
C ASP A 24 5.26 17.71 1.85
N GLY A 25 4.77 18.83 2.40
CA GLY A 25 5.52 20.06 2.63
C GLY A 25 5.71 20.92 1.37
N ASP A 26 4.90 20.72 0.32
CA ASP A 26 4.99 21.45 -0.94
C ASP A 26 4.30 22.84 -0.90
N GLY A 27 3.56 23.12 0.17
CA GLY A 27 2.80 24.36 0.38
C GLY A 27 1.34 24.31 -0.11
N ARG A 28 0.86 23.15 -0.56
CA ARG A 28 -0.54 22.86 -0.89
C ARG A 28 -1.11 21.92 0.16
N LEU A 29 -2.40 22.07 0.43
CA LEU A 29 -3.08 21.19 1.38
C LEU A 29 -3.48 19.91 0.65
N ASP A 30 -3.01 18.77 1.16
CA ASP A 30 -3.08 17.42 0.58
C ASP A 30 -3.80 16.42 1.50
N ALA A 31 -4.04 16.80 2.76
CA ALA A 31 -4.59 15.90 3.76
C ALA A 31 -5.67 16.52 4.65
N ILE A 32 -6.49 15.66 5.27
CA ILE A 32 -7.49 16.02 6.27
C ILE A 32 -7.20 15.31 7.60
N GLY A 33 -7.20 16.07 8.69
CA GLY A 33 -7.16 15.53 10.05
C GLY A 33 -8.53 15.01 10.49
N LEU A 34 -8.57 13.80 11.04
CA LEU A 34 -9.78 13.08 11.43
C LEU A 34 -9.60 12.44 12.82
N ASP A 35 -10.73 12.08 13.42
CA ASP A 35 -10.87 11.34 14.67
C ASP A 35 -11.53 10.00 14.30
N VAL A 36 -10.77 9.12 13.65
CA VAL A 36 -11.26 7.85 13.11
C VAL A 36 -11.39 6.82 14.22
N ASP A 37 -10.49 6.85 15.21
CA ASP A 37 -10.51 5.92 16.35
C ASP A 37 -11.51 6.33 17.46
N GLY A 38 -12.03 7.57 17.41
CA GLY A 38 -13.16 8.03 18.23
C GLY A 38 -12.77 8.47 19.63
N ASP A 39 -11.51 8.86 19.82
CA ASP A 39 -10.94 9.22 21.10
C ASP A 39 -11.14 10.72 21.44
N GLY A 40 -11.52 11.53 20.44
CA GLY A 40 -11.78 12.97 20.56
C GLY A 40 -10.66 13.88 20.06
N MET A 41 -9.59 13.34 19.48
CA MET A 41 -8.45 14.08 18.90
C MET A 41 -8.48 13.98 17.35
N GLN A 42 -7.90 14.98 16.67
CA GLN A 42 -7.76 14.98 15.20
C GLN A 42 -6.30 14.69 14.85
N ASP A 43 -5.88 13.48 15.15
CA ASP A 43 -4.53 12.96 15.00
C ASP A 43 -4.42 11.86 13.93
N ASP A 44 -5.55 11.34 13.46
CA ASP A 44 -5.58 10.55 12.24
C ASP A 44 -5.55 11.44 10.99
N ALA A 45 -4.97 10.95 9.90
CA ALA A 45 -4.92 11.69 8.65
C ALA A 45 -5.19 10.82 7.43
N LEU A 46 -5.92 11.36 6.45
CA LEU A 46 -6.01 10.84 5.09
C LEU A 46 -5.37 11.84 4.12
N ALA A 47 -4.54 11.35 3.19
CA ALA A 47 -3.90 12.17 2.16
C ALA A 47 -4.22 11.66 0.75
N ASP A 48 -4.23 12.59 -0.20
CA ASP A 48 -4.37 12.39 -1.66
C ASP A 48 -3.13 13.03 -2.32
N PHE A 49 -2.07 12.23 -2.53
CA PHE A 49 -0.82 12.74 -3.09
C PHE A 49 -0.79 12.77 -4.61
N ASP A 50 -1.57 11.93 -5.29
CA ASP A 50 -1.63 11.94 -6.76
C ASP A 50 -2.66 12.95 -7.34
N GLY A 51 -3.55 13.48 -6.49
CA GLY A 51 -4.48 14.54 -6.79
C GLY A 51 -5.69 14.09 -7.61
N ASP A 52 -6.02 12.80 -7.59
CA ASP A 52 -7.15 12.24 -8.32
C ASP A 52 -8.50 12.44 -7.60
N GLY A 53 -8.46 12.85 -6.32
CA GLY A 53 -9.61 13.14 -5.48
C GLY A 53 -10.02 12.03 -4.52
N LEU A 54 -9.32 10.89 -4.54
CA LEU A 54 -9.41 9.77 -3.59
C LEU A 54 -8.16 9.78 -2.68
N ALA A 55 -8.31 9.29 -1.44
CA ALA A 55 -7.15 9.20 -0.56
C ALA A 55 -6.34 7.94 -0.85
N ASP A 56 -5.03 8.12 -1.01
CA ASP A 56 -4.04 7.09 -1.27
C ASP A 56 -3.20 6.76 -0.02
N HIS A 57 -3.33 7.53 1.06
CA HIS A 57 -2.63 7.28 2.33
C HIS A 57 -3.55 7.52 3.54
N ALA A 58 -3.41 6.67 4.57
CA ALA A 58 -4.03 6.84 5.87
C ALA A 58 -3.02 6.62 6.98
N VAL A 59 -3.11 7.43 8.04
CA VAL A 59 -2.23 7.38 9.21
C VAL A 59 -3.09 7.41 10.46
N LEU A 60 -2.85 6.51 11.41
CA LEU A 60 -3.57 6.45 12.69
C LEU A 60 -2.60 6.48 13.87
N ASP A 61 -2.86 7.37 14.84
CA ASP A 61 -2.16 7.51 16.13
C ASP A 61 -3.12 7.09 17.25
N VAL A 62 -3.15 5.80 17.55
CA VAL A 62 -4.20 5.17 18.38
C VAL A 62 -3.94 5.41 19.87
N ASP A 63 -2.69 5.69 20.26
CA ASP A 63 -2.33 5.92 21.66
C ASP A 63 -2.01 7.37 22.02
N ASN A 64 -2.17 8.28 21.05
CA ASN A 64 -2.07 9.73 21.19
C ASN A 64 -0.70 10.21 21.69
N ASP A 65 0.36 9.46 21.43
CA ASP A 65 1.69 9.86 21.87
C ASP A 65 2.37 10.85 20.89
N GLY A 66 1.73 11.14 19.75
CA GLY A 66 2.23 11.98 18.66
C GLY A 66 3.02 11.19 17.61
N THR A 67 2.89 9.87 17.63
CA THR A 67 3.65 8.92 16.82
C THR A 67 2.68 7.91 16.24
N PRO A 68 2.49 7.82 14.91
CA PRO A 68 1.48 6.92 14.37
C PRO A 68 1.80 5.43 14.52
N GLU A 69 0.84 4.63 15.01
CA GLU A 69 0.94 3.16 15.11
C GLU A 69 0.66 2.46 13.78
N ALA A 70 -0.21 3.03 12.95
CA ALA A 70 -0.63 2.39 11.72
C ALA A 70 -0.57 3.35 10.54
N TYR A 71 -0.15 2.80 9.40
CA TYR A 71 -0.11 3.50 8.13
C TYR A 71 -0.70 2.59 7.07
N PHE A 72 -1.50 3.15 6.19
CA PHE A 72 -2.13 2.43 5.09
C PHE A 72 -1.91 3.19 3.79
N THR A 73 -1.77 2.47 2.68
CA THR A 73 -1.75 3.03 1.34
C THR A 73 -2.81 2.38 0.47
N ASP A 74 -3.52 3.17 -0.32
CA ASP A 74 -4.36 2.70 -1.42
C ASP A 74 -3.68 3.07 -2.74
N ASP A 75 -3.67 2.17 -3.71
CA ASP A 75 -3.10 2.39 -5.05
C ASP A 75 -4.18 2.70 -6.10
N GLY A 76 -5.36 3.13 -5.65
CA GLY A 76 -6.53 3.37 -6.50
C GLY A 76 -7.33 2.10 -6.80
N SER A 77 -6.92 0.92 -6.30
CA SER A 77 -7.68 -0.33 -6.44
C SER A 77 -8.85 -0.46 -5.44
N GLY A 78 -8.97 0.47 -4.49
CA GLY A 78 -10.03 0.48 -3.46
C GLY A 78 -9.82 -0.56 -2.36
N THR A 79 -8.58 -1.04 -2.20
CA THR A 79 -8.18 -1.98 -1.14
C THR A 79 -6.98 -1.39 -0.41
N TRP A 80 -7.25 -0.70 0.70
CA TRP A 80 -6.25 -0.16 1.61
C TRP A 80 -5.27 -1.25 2.08
N ALA A 81 -4.01 -1.15 1.67
CA ALA A 81 -2.91 -2.00 2.12
C ALA A 81 -2.26 -1.38 3.36
N VAL A 82 -1.90 -2.19 4.36
CA VAL A 82 -1.09 -1.71 5.51
C VAL A 82 0.32 -1.42 5.00
N ALA A 83 0.85 -0.21 5.17
CA ALA A 83 2.29 -0.04 5.05
C ALA A 83 2.94 -0.49 6.35
N VAL A 84 3.80 -1.48 6.18
CA VAL A 84 4.53 -2.18 7.22
C VAL A 84 5.14 -1.22 8.23
N ASP A 85 4.89 -1.59 9.48
CA ASP A 85 5.38 -1.01 10.71
C ASP A 85 6.91 -0.75 10.70
N ARG A 86 7.35 0.09 11.62
CA ARG A 86 8.56 0.93 11.63
C ARG A 86 9.93 0.19 11.70
N GLY A 87 10.12 -0.80 10.85
CA GLY A 87 11.38 -1.51 10.56
C GLY A 87 11.72 -1.60 9.06
N GLY A 88 10.76 -1.34 8.16
CA GLY A 88 10.97 -1.16 6.72
C GLY A 88 11.60 -2.33 5.95
N GLN A 89 11.84 -3.48 6.59
CA GLN A 89 12.43 -4.66 5.98
C GLN A 89 11.41 -5.77 5.93
N LEU A 90 11.04 -6.17 4.72
CA LEU A 90 10.21 -7.32 4.44
C LEU A 90 11.10 -8.55 4.23
N ARG A 91 10.61 -9.71 4.65
CA ARG A 91 11.14 -11.00 4.21
C ARG A 91 10.46 -11.37 2.90
N TRP A 92 11.21 -11.83 1.93
CA TRP A 92 10.67 -12.23 0.64
C TRP A 92 11.55 -13.31 0.02
N PHE A 93 10.98 -14.13 -0.86
CA PHE A 93 11.72 -15.20 -1.52
C PHE A 93 11.97 -14.87 -2.98
N GLY A 94 13.18 -15.13 -3.47
CA GLY A 94 13.45 -15.10 -4.90
C GLY A 94 12.70 -16.24 -5.61
N LEU A 95 12.60 -16.17 -6.95
CA LEU A 95 12.07 -17.27 -7.75
C LEU A 95 12.89 -18.56 -7.64
N ASP A 96 14.13 -18.46 -7.15
CA ASP A 96 15.01 -19.59 -6.81
C ASP A 96 14.74 -20.19 -5.42
N GLY A 97 13.82 -19.58 -4.65
CA GLY A 97 13.46 -19.98 -3.29
C GLY A 97 14.46 -19.56 -2.21
N VAL A 98 15.42 -18.67 -2.53
CA VAL A 98 16.30 -18.07 -1.53
C VAL A 98 15.54 -16.99 -0.78
N GLU A 99 15.65 -16.96 0.55
CA GLU A 99 15.07 -15.90 1.39
C GLU A 99 15.97 -14.66 1.36
N HIS A 100 15.35 -13.51 1.20
CA HIS A 100 15.95 -12.19 1.23
C HIS A 100 15.22 -11.31 2.26
N SER A 101 15.91 -10.28 2.74
CA SER A 101 15.36 -9.28 3.64
C SER A 101 15.66 -7.88 3.13
N GLY A 102 14.67 -7.00 3.04
CA GLY A 102 14.82 -5.63 2.54
C GLY A 102 13.49 -5.06 2.05
N GLY A 103 13.50 -3.91 1.39
CA GLY A 103 12.32 -3.30 0.80
C GLY A 103 12.02 -1.88 1.32
N PRO A 104 10.82 -1.35 0.98
CA PRO A 104 9.78 -2.01 0.17
C PRO A 104 10.14 -2.12 -1.32
N LEU A 105 11.18 -1.42 -1.79
CA LEU A 105 11.69 -1.54 -3.16
C LEU A 105 12.90 -2.49 -3.22
N VAL A 106 12.88 -3.42 -4.17
CA VAL A 106 13.92 -4.44 -4.39
C VAL A 106 14.16 -4.64 -5.89
N ASP A 107 15.22 -5.37 -6.24
CA ASP A 107 15.50 -5.82 -7.61
C ASP A 107 15.15 -7.31 -7.68
N PHE A 108 13.84 -7.61 -7.75
CA PHE A 108 13.29 -8.97 -7.75
C PHE A 108 13.44 -9.62 -9.12
N ASP A 109 13.25 -8.87 -10.20
CA ASP A 109 13.35 -9.39 -11.57
C ASP A 109 14.81 -9.46 -12.10
N GLY A 110 15.75 -8.81 -11.39
CA GLY A 110 17.18 -8.79 -11.72
C GLY A 110 17.53 -7.80 -12.84
N VAL A 111 16.63 -6.86 -13.15
CA VAL A 111 16.73 -5.93 -14.26
C VAL A 111 16.74 -4.49 -13.76
N GLY A 112 17.93 -3.98 -13.43
CA GLY A 112 18.14 -2.54 -13.30
C GLY A 112 18.49 -2.10 -11.88
N GLN A 113 17.61 -1.32 -11.26
CA GLN A 113 17.76 -0.83 -9.88
C GLN A 113 16.70 -1.49 -9.00
N ALA A 114 16.69 -1.17 -7.70
CA ALA A 114 15.60 -1.62 -6.83
C ALA A 114 14.33 -0.78 -7.10
N ASP A 115 13.52 -1.21 -8.05
CA ASP A 115 12.25 -0.59 -8.45
C ASP A 115 11.04 -1.54 -8.35
N ASP A 116 11.26 -2.81 -7.99
CA ASP A 116 10.18 -3.77 -7.74
C ASP A 116 9.59 -3.58 -6.34
N ARG A 117 8.28 -3.46 -6.26
CA ARG A 117 7.57 -3.14 -5.01
C ARG A 117 7.06 -4.41 -4.33
N LEU A 118 7.52 -4.65 -3.11
CA LEU A 118 6.98 -5.67 -2.21
C LEU A 118 5.77 -5.14 -1.45
N LEU A 119 4.78 -6.00 -1.24
CA LEU A 119 3.61 -5.73 -0.42
C LEU A 119 3.42 -6.87 0.57
N ASP A 120 3.22 -6.50 1.83
CA ASP A 120 2.82 -7.35 2.94
C ASP A 120 1.42 -6.88 3.35
N THR A 121 0.42 -7.68 3.01
CA THR A 121 -1.00 -7.33 3.13
C THR A 121 -1.53 -7.72 4.50
N ASP A 122 -0.97 -8.77 5.10
CA ASP A 122 -1.42 -9.32 6.38
C ASP A 122 -0.60 -8.83 7.58
N GLY A 123 0.52 -8.15 7.33
CA GLY A 123 1.36 -7.50 8.33
C GLY A 123 2.25 -8.46 9.10
N ASP A 124 2.51 -9.67 8.59
CA ASP A 124 3.32 -10.67 9.27
C ASP A 124 4.85 -10.50 9.05
N GLY A 125 5.24 -9.50 8.27
CA GLY A 125 6.62 -9.18 7.91
C GLY A 125 7.17 -10.04 6.76
N GLN A 126 6.32 -10.77 6.05
CA GLN A 126 6.61 -11.51 4.83
C GLN A 126 5.83 -10.91 3.66
N ALA A 127 6.48 -10.77 2.50
CA ALA A 127 5.80 -10.22 1.33
C ALA A 127 4.83 -11.25 0.73
N ASP A 128 3.55 -10.89 0.65
CA ASP A 128 2.50 -11.64 -0.07
C ASP A 128 2.57 -11.43 -1.57
N ARG A 129 3.04 -10.25 -1.98
CA ARG A 129 3.04 -9.81 -3.37
C ARG A 129 4.31 -9.05 -3.71
N VAL A 130 4.72 -9.17 -4.97
CA VAL A 130 5.72 -8.28 -5.58
C VAL A 130 5.23 -7.81 -6.94
N LEU A 131 5.40 -6.53 -7.23
CA LEU A 131 5.08 -5.89 -8.50
C LEU A 131 6.38 -5.44 -9.17
N CYS A 132 6.61 -5.91 -10.38
CA CYS A 132 7.74 -5.53 -11.23
C CYS A 132 7.23 -4.69 -12.40
N ASP A 133 7.69 -3.45 -12.53
CA ASP A 133 7.37 -2.60 -13.71
C ASP A 133 8.52 -2.67 -14.71
N GLY A 134 8.32 -3.44 -15.79
CA GLY A 134 9.32 -3.59 -16.85
C GLY A 134 8.87 -2.97 -18.17
N ASP A 135 9.78 -2.81 -19.13
CA ASP A 135 9.46 -2.21 -20.45
C ASP A 135 8.24 -2.84 -21.15
N SER A 136 7.99 -4.13 -20.91
CA SER A 136 6.88 -4.90 -21.49
C SER A 136 5.55 -4.81 -20.73
N GLY A 137 5.49 -4.04 -19.64
CA GLY A 137 4.33 -3.96 -18.76
C GLY A 137 4.64 -4.37 -17.33
N VAL A 138 3.60 -4.42 -16.49
CA VAL A 138 3.71 -4.79 -15.09
C VAL A 138 3.55 -6.30 -14.94
N THR A 139 4.43 -6.92 -14.16
CA THR A 139 4.32 -8.31 -13.75
C THR A 139 4.14 -8.39 -12.24
N GLY A 140 3.10 -9.07 -11.78
CA GLY A 140 2.89 -9.34 -10.36
C GLY A 140 3.18 -10.79 -10.01
N TYR A 141 3.76 -11.04 -8.84
CA TYR A 141 3.83 -12.38 -8.24
C TYR A 141 3.05 -12.37 -6.92
N VAL A 142 2.31 -13.45 -6.65
CA VAL A 142 1.44 -13.58 -5.49
C VAL A 142 1.67 -14.92 -4.81
N ASP A 143 1.94 -14.88 -3.51
CA ASP A 143 1.82 -16.02 -2.61
C ASP A 143 0.37 -16.08 -2.10
N THR A 144 -0.31 -17.19 -2.36
CA THR A 144 -1.73 -17.37 -2.04
C THR A 144 -1.97 -18.33 -0.88
N ASP A 145 -0.93 -19.06 -0.45
CA ASP A 145 -1.02 -20.00 0.66
C ASP A 145 -0.11 -19.64 1.86
N GLY A 146 0.68 -18.57 1.74
CA GLY A 146 1.49 -17.99 2.81
C GLY A 146 2.71 -18.85 3.15
N ASP A 147 3.15 -19.72 2.25
CA ASP A 147 4.30 -20.60 2.48
C ASP A 147 5.64 -19.94 2.10
N GLY A 148 5.59 -18.73 1.54
CA GLY A 148 6.70 -17.94 1.03
C GLY A 148 7.06 -18.22 -0.41
N ARG A 149 6.32 -19.07 -1.11
CA ARG A 149 6.54 -19.34 -2.53
C ARG A 149 5.45 -18.66 -3.35
N TRP A 150 5.88 -17.98 -4.39
CA TRP A 150 4.97 -17.41 -5.38
C TRP A 150 4.17 -18.52 -6.06
N ASN A 151 2.84 -18.48 -5.95
CA ASN A 151 1.96 -19.45 -6.59
C ASN A 151 1.41 -18.93 -7.92
N VAL A 152 1.23 -17.61 -8.04
CA VAL A 152 0.60 -16.99 -9.21
C VAL A 152 1.47 -15.88 -9.77
N LYS A 153 1.60 -15.85 -11.09
CA LYS A 153 2.15 -14.75 -11.87
C LYS A 153 1.01 -14.06 -12.63
N LEU A 154 0.93 -12.74 -12.49
CA LEU A 154 0.00 -11.85 -13.19
C LEU A 154 0.78 -10.97 -14.17
N THR A 155 0.19 -10.60 -15.29
CA THR A 155 0.80 -9.68 -16.26
C THR A 155 -0.22 -8.67 -16.74
N ASP A 156 0.11 -7.39 -16.68
CA ASP A 156 -0.59 -6.27 -17.29
C ASP A 156 0.33 -5.63 -18.32
N THR A 157 0.07 -5.87 -19.60
CA THR A 157 0.88 -5.36 -20.71
C THR A 157 0.49 -3.94 -21.09
N ASN A 158 -0.75 -3.56 -20.78
CA ASN A 158 -1.37 -2.34 -21.26
C ASN A 158 -1.35 -1.19 -20.22
N ARG A 159 -1.01 -1.51 -18.95
CA ARG A 159 -0.90 -0.60 -17.80
C ARG A 159 -2.21 0.10 -17.43
N ASP A 160 -3.33 -0.58 -17.59
CA ASP A 160 -4.63 -0.10 -17.14
C ASP A 160 -4.96 -0.51 -15.70
N GLY A 161 -4.05 -1.23 -15.03
CA GLY A 161 -4.21 -1.71 -13.66
C GLY A 161 -4.96 -3.04 -13.57
N LEU A 162 -5.36 -3.63 -14.70
CA LEU A 162 -5.99 -4.94 -14.76
C LEU A 162 -5.04 -5.96 -15.40
N ALA A 163 -4.95 -7.14 -14.81
CA ALA A 163 -4.14 -8.21 -15.38
C ALA A 163 -4.74 -8.72 -16.70
N ASP A 164 -3.98 -8.59 -17.79
CA ASP A 164 -4.26 -9.20 -19.10
C ASP A 164 -4.10 -10.73 -19.05
N GLY A 165 -3.28 -11.24 -18.13
CA GLY A 165 -2.94 -12.66 -18.03
C GLY A 165 -2.60 -13.12 -16.62
N ALA A 166 -2.87 -14.38 -16.34
CA ALA A 166 -2.55 -15.06 -15.08
C ALA A 166 -2.06 -16.50 -15.34
N SER A 167 -1.02 -16.92 -14.63
CA SER A 167 -0.48 -18.28 -14.71
C SER A 167 -0.01 -18.78 -13.34
N SER A 168 -0.22 -20.06 -13.05
CA SER A 168 0.35 -20.72 -11.87
C SER A 168 1.83 -21.05 -12.05
N LEU A 169 2.58 -21.08 -10.95
CA LEU A 169 4.00 -21.41 -10.88
C LEU A 169 4.26 -22.82 -10.32
#